data_AF-A0A7Y2FPI6-F1
#
_entry.id   AF-A0A7Y2FPI6-F1
#
_cell.length_a   1.000
_cell.length_b   1.000
_cell.length_c   1.000
_cell.angle_alpha   90.00
_cell.angle_beta   90.00
_cell.angle_gamma   90.00
#
_symmetry.space_group_name_H-M   'P 1'
#
loop_
_entity.id
_entity.type
_entity.pdbx_description
1 polymer ?
#
loop_
_entity_poly.entity_id
_entity_poly.type
_entity_poly.pdbx_seq_one_letter_code
_entity_poly.pdbx_strand_id
1 'polypeptide(L)'
;MSNLTAIAMIAAITIAGYFVFLGAERWTHERGDALATGLLRGVPMSAKHRWLLLFNNWLPNALGTTTFSLAIALALVAVAREVNDPFIGFVAYLCAIGFGMGFAFWLLLGTSWLVFYVSLLRETKTN
;
A
#
# COMPACT_ATOMS: atom_id res chain seq x y z
N MET A 1 22.44 14.23 -14.10
CA MET A 1 21.83 14.99 -12.98
C MET A 1 22.89 15.39 -11.95
N SER A 2 22.71 16.46 -11.15
CA SER A 2 23.67 16.80 -10.07
C SER A 2 23.48 15.88 -8.85
N ASN A 3 24.55 15.60 -8.10
CA ASN A 3 24.49 14.76 -6.89
C ASN A 3 23.52 15.32 -5.85
N LEU A 4 23.50 16.64 -5.66
CA LEU A 4 22.59 17.30 -4.72
C LEU A 4 21.12 17.12 -5.14
N THR A 5 20.83 17.26 -6.44
CA THR A 5 19.50 17.03 -7.00
C THR A 5 19.06 15.58 -6.79
N ALA A 6 19.95 14.62 -7.05
CA ALA A 6 19.67 13.20 -6.87
C ALA A 6 19.35 12.86 -5.41
N ILE A 7 20.17 13.32 -4.46
CA ILE A 7 19.94 13.13 -3.02
C ILE A 7 18.61 13.74 -2.59
N ALA A 8 18.33 14.97 -3.00
CA ALA A 8 17.08 15.65 -2.67
C ALA A 8 15.86 14.88 -3.22
N MET A 9 15.94 14.36 -4.46
CA MET A 9 14.88 13.55 -5.05
C MET A 9 14.67 12.23 -4.31
N ILE A 10 15.74 11.50 -3.99
CA ILE A 10 15.67 10.24 -3.25
C ILE A 10 14.99 10.47 -1.89
N ALA A 11 15.43 11.51 -1.16
CA ALA A 11 14.87 11.87 0.13
C ALA A 11 13.38 12.27 0.02
N ALA A 12 13.04 13.15 -0.92
CA ALA A 12 11.67 13.61 -1.12
C ALA A 12 10.72 12.46 -1.48
N ILE A 13 11.11 11.60 -2.43
CA ILE A 13 10.32 10.45 -2.87
C ILE A 13 10.14 9.46 -1.71
N THR A 14 11.21 9.15 -0.99
CA THR A 14 11.18 8.15 0.09
C THR A 14 10.35 8.65 1.27
N ILE A 15 10.56 9.89 1.72
CA ILE A 15 9.84 10.47 2.86
C ILE A 15 8.36 10.64 2.52
N ALA A 16 8.03 11.26 1.38
CA ALA A 16 6.64 11.41 0.97
C ALA A 16 5.97 10.05 0.77
N GLY A 17 6.68 9.10 0.16
CA GLY A 17 6.22 7.73 -0.02
C GLY A 17 5.89 7.04 1.30
N TYR A 18 6.75 7.19 2.31
CA TYR A 18 6.55 6.61 3.63
C TYR A 18 5.31 7.15 4.34
N PHE A 19 5.06 8.47 4.28
CA PHE A 19 3.84 9.05 4.88
C PHE A 19 2.55 8.58 4.21
N VAL A 20 2.55 8.51 2.88
CA VAL A 20 1.41 7.97 2.13
C VAL A 20 1.18 6.50 2.50
N PHE A 21 2.26 5.72 2.61
CA PHE A 21 2.18 4.30 3.00
C PHE A 21 1.59 4.12 4.40
N LEU A 22 2.09 4.85 5.41
CA LEU A 22 1.56 4.79 6.77
C LEU A 22 0.08 5.19 6.85
N GLY A 23 -0.31 6.24 6.13
CA GLY A 23 -1.71 6.66 6.06
C GLY A 23 -2.60 5.60 5.43
N ALA A 24 -2.15 4.99 4.33
CA ALA A 24 -2.89 3.95 3.63
C ALA A 24 -2.96 2.63 4.42
N GLU A 25 -1.89 2.24 5.11
CA GLU A 25 -1.84 1.08 5.99
C GLU A 25 -2.83 1.23 7.14
N ARG A 26 -2.78 2.36 7.86
CA ARG A 26 -3.73 2.66 8.94
C ARG A 26 -5.17 2.59 8.45
N TRP A 27 -5.46 3.23 7.32
CA TRP A 27 -6.80 3.18 6.73
C TRP A 27 -7.20 1.74 6.41
N THR A 28 -6.34 0.96 5.76
CA THR A 28 -6.64 -0.42 5.37
C THR A 28 -6.90 -1.30 6.59
N HIS A 29 -6.14 -1.14 7.66
CA HIS A 29 -6.34 -1.85 8.92
C HIS A 29 -7.68 -1.49 9.57
N GLU A 30 -7.99 -0.21 9.75
CA GLU A 30 -9.28 0.22 10.35
C GLU A 30 -10.50 -0.34 9.59
N ARG A 31 -10.41 -0.42 8.26
CA ARG A 31 -11.47 -0.98 7.42
C ARG A 31 -11.49 -2.49 7.43
N GLY A 32 -10.33 -3.13 7.48
CA GLY A 32 -10.19 -4.59 7.61
C GLY A 32 -10.78 -5.10 8.91
N ASP A 33 -10.49 -4.42 10.03
CA ASP A 33 -11.06 -4.76 11.34
C ASP A 33 -12.59 -4.61 11.33
N ALA A 34 -13.10 -3.55 10.72
CA ALA A 34 -14.53 -3.35 10.56
C ALA A 34 -15.18 -4.43 9.67
N LEU A 35 -14.47 -4.91 8.65
CA LEU A 35 -14.90 -6.03 7.81
C LEU A 35 -14.90 -7.35 8.56
N ALA A 36 -13.90 -7.63 9.40
CA ALA A 36 -13.81 -8.86 10.17
C ALA A 36 -14.86 -8.91 11.29
N THR A 37 -14.94 -7.85 12.09
CA THR A 37 -15.81 -7.77 13.27
C THR A 37 -17.27 -7.43 12.94
N GLY A 38 -17.52 -6.79 11.79
CA GLY A 38 -18.84 -6.24 11.46
C GLY A 38 -19.19 -4.97 12.23
N LEU A 39 -18.24 -4.37 12.95
CA LEU A 39 -18.41 -3.14 13.72
C LEU A 39 -17.52 -2.04 13.14
N LEU A 40 -18.10 -0.89 12.81
CA LEU A 40 -17.33 0.29 12.43
C LEU A 40 -17.45 1.33 13.55
N ARG A 41 -16.34 1.57 14.25
CA ARG A 41 -16.28 2.52 15.39
C ARG A 41 -17.38 2.25 16.44
N GLY A 42 -17.62 0.97 16.74
CA GLY A 42 -18.63 0.52 17.71
C GLY A 42 -20.06 0.43 17.17
N VAL A 43 -20.31 0.83 15.91
CA VAL A 43 -21.65 0.74 15.30
C VAL A 43 -21.76 -0.55 14.46
N PRO A 44 -22.77 -1.40 14.68
CA PRO A 44 -22.99 -2.61 13.89
C PRO A 44 -23.35 -2.26 12.44
N MET A 45 -22.75 -3.00 11.51
CA MET A 45 -22.98 -2.84 10.09
C MET A 45 -23.78 -4.02 9.54
N SER A 46 -24.75 -3.73 8.65
CA SER A 46 -25.42 -4.79 7.90
C SER A 46 -24.46 -5.47 6.92
N ALA A 47 -24.75 -6.72 6.54
CA ALA A 47 -23.96 -7.46 5.56
C ALA A 47 -23.80 -6.67 4.24
N LYS A 48 -24.85 -5.98 3.77
CA LYS A 48 -24.79 -5.12 2.58
C LYS A 48 -23.76 -3.99 2.72
N HIS A 49 -23.72 -3.33 3.88
CA HIS A 49 -22.74 -2.28 4.13
C HIS A 49 -21.31 -2.82 4.18
N ARG A 50 -21.10 -4.00 4.74
CA ARG A 50 -19.78 -4.65 4.76
C ARG A 50 -19.31 -5.01 3.34
N TRP A 51 -20.19 -5.49 2.47
CA TRP A 51 -19.86 -5.71 1.06
C TRP A 51 -19.45 -4.41 0.33
N LEU A 52 -20.18 -3.32 0.57
CA LEU A 52 -19.83 -2.01 0.01
C LEU A 52 -18.50 -1.49 0.58
N LEU A 53 -18.24 -1.68 1.88
CA LEU A 53 -16.99 -1.30 2.52
C LEU A 53 -15.80 -2.04 1.90
N LEU A 54 -15.96 -3.33 1.61
CA LEU A 54 -14.92 -4.15 0.98
C LEU A 54 -14.58 -3.63 -0.43
N PHE A 55 -15.58 -3.50 -1.31
CA PHE A 55 -15.32 -3.21 -2.72
C PHE A 55 -15.14 -1.72 -3.05
N ASN A 56 -15.75 -0.82 -2.30
CA ASN A 56 -15.66 0.62 -2.58
C ASN A 56 -14.61 1.33 -1.73
N ASN A 57 -14.05 0.67 -0.72
CA ASN A 57 -13.13 1.32 0.19
C ASN A 57 -11.86 0.49 0.43
N TRP A 58 -12.00 -0.72 0.99
CA TRP A 58 -10.84 -1.52 1.34
C TRP A 58 -10.04 -1.96 0.10
N LEU A 59 -10.70 -2.53 -0.91
CA LEU A 59 -10.05 -3.03 -2.11
C LEU A 59 -9.37 -1.93 -2.94
N PRO A 60 -10.03 -0.80 -3.26
CA PRO A 60 -9.38 0.31 -3.96
C PRO A 60 -8.18 0.87 -3.18
N ASN A 61 -8.25 0.94 -1.85
CA ASN A 61 -7.14 1.41 -1.03
C ASN A 61 -5.95 0.44 -1.06
N ALA A 62 -6.21 -0.87 -0.95
CA ALA A 62 -5.17 -1.89 -1.06
C ALA A 62 -4.51 -1.87 -2.46
N LEU A 63 -5.31 -1.77 -3.52
CA LEU A 63 -4.80 -1.65 -4.90
C LEU A 63 -4.00 -0.37 -5.10
N GLY A 64 -4.51 0.77 -4.62
CA GLY A 64 -3.84 2.06 -4.68
C GLY A 64 -2.49 2.05 -3.95
N THR A 65 -2.43 1.43 -2.77
CA THR A 65 -1.18 1.28 -2.01
C THR A 65 -0.18 0.40 -2.74
N THR A 66 -0.66 -0.69 -3.35
CA THR A 66 0.13 -1.61 -4.16
C THR A 66 0.75 -0.89 -5.36
N THR A 67 -0.09 -0.24 -6.19
CA THR A 67 0.38 0.46 -7.39
C THR A 67 1.25 1.66 -7.07
N PHE A 68 0.97 2.39 -5.99
CA PHE A 68 1.80 3.49 -5.52
C PHE A 68 3.19 3.03 -5.10
N SER A 69 3.30 1.92 -4.36
CA SER A 69 4.59 1.34 -3.97
C SER A 69 5.43 0.96 -5.20
N LEU A 70 4.79 0.38 -6.22
CA LEU A 70 5.45 0.09 -7.49
C LEU A 70 5.91 1.35 -8.21
N ALA A 71 5.06 2.39 -8.28
CA ALA A 71 5.40 3.65 -8.93
C ALA A 71 6.61 4.33 -8.28
N ILE A 72 6.70 4.31 -6.94
CA ILE A 72 7.88 4.82 -6.23
C ILE A 72 9.13 4.00 -6.53
N ALA A 73 9.03 2.67 -6.49
CA ALA A 73 10.16 1.80 -6.81
C ALA A 73 10.71 2.10 -8.21
N LEU A 74 9.82 2.26 -9.20
CA LEU A 74 10.19 2.64 -10.57
C LEU A 74 10.81 4.04 -10.65
N ALA A 75 10.26 5.03 -9.92
CA ALA A 75 10.82 6.37 -9.86
C ALA A 75 12.24 6.38 -9.29
N LEU A 76 12.49 5.61 -8.23
CA LEU A 76 13.82 5.48 -7.61
C LEU A 76 14.81 4.76 -8.54
N VAL A 77 14.38 3.74 -9.29
CA VAL A 77 15.20 3.11 -10.34
C VAL A 77 15.55 4.12 -11.43
N ALA A 78 14.60 4.96 -11.85
CA ALA A 78 14.86 5.99 -12.85
C ALA A 78 15.88 7.02 -12.33
N VAL A 79 15.75 7.45 -11.07
CA VAL A 79 16.75 8.31 -10.42
C VAL A 79 18.12 7.64 -10.41
N ALA A 80 18.21 6.38 -9.95
CA ALA A 80 19.47 5.65 -9.84
C ALA A 80 20.25 5.54 -11.15
N ARG A 81 19.55 5.41 -12.28
CA ARG A 81 20.15 5.34 -13.64
C ARG A 81 20.74 6.67 -14.11
N GLU A 82 20.26 7.78 -13.58
CA GLU A 82 20.63 9.15 -13.99
C GLU A 82 21.71 9.78 -13.07
N VAL A 83 22.17 9.04 -12.05
CA VAL A 83 23.23 9.47 -11.13
C VAL A 83 24.59 8.96 -11.59
N ASN A 84 25.58 9.85 -11.65
CA ASN A 84 26.96 9.50 -11.99
C ASN A 84 27.75 8.93 -10.81
N ASP A 85 27.38 9.31 -9.59
CA ASP A 85 27.99 8.81 -8.35
C ASP A 85 27.47 7.40 -8.02
N PRO A 86 28.36 6.39 -7.97
CA PRO A 86 27.97 5.00 -7.75
C PRO A 86 27.38 4.77 -6.34
N PHE A 87 27.80 5.53 -5.34
CA PHE A 87 27.27 5.41 -3.98
C PHE A 87 25.83 5.92 -3.90
N ILE A 88 25.56 7.10 -4.47
CA ILE A 88 24.20 7.65 -4.51
C ILE A 88 23.27 6.76 -5.35
N GLY A 89 23.76 6.23 -6.47
CA GLY A 89 23.03 5.26 -7.28
C GLY A 89 22.68 3.99 -6.48
N PHE A 90 23.63 3.46 -5.71
CA PHE A 90 23.40 2.31 -4.83
C PHE A 90 22.32 2.59 -3.77
N VAL A 91 22.36 3.75 -3.10
CA VAL A 91 21.33 4.15 -2.14
C VAL A 91 19.94 4.22 -2.80
N ALA A 92 19.84 4.80 -4.00
CA ALA A 92 18.59 4.86 -4.75
C ALA A 92 18.05 3.46 -5.07
N TYR A 93 18.91 2.51 -5.47
CA TYR A 93 18.51 1.12 -5.69
C TYR A 93 18.04 0.42 -4.40
N LEU A 94 18.70 0.65 -3.26
CA LEU A 94 18.25 0.10 -1.99
C LEU A 94 16.85 0.59 -1.61
N CYS A 95 16.59 1.89 -1.76
CA CYS A 95 15.27 2.45 -1.55
C CYS A 95 14.24 1.83 -2.53
N ALA A 96 14.60 1.67 -3.80
CA ALA A 96 13.74 1.05 -4.80
C ALA A 96 13.36 -0.40 -4.43
N ILE A 97 14.32 -1.19 -3.94
CA ILE A 97 14.08 -2.55 -3.46
C ILE A 97 13.10 -2.54 -2.29
N GLY A 98 13.25 -1.63 -1.32
CA GLY A 98 12.34 -1.51 -0.19
C GLY A 98 10.89 -1.28 -0.63
N PHE A 99 10.66 -0.33 -1.54
CA PHE A 99 9.31 -0.09 -2.09
C PHE A 99 8.83 -1.24 -2.99
N GLY A 100 9.73 -1.90 -3.72
CA GLY A 100 9.41 -3.09 -4.52
C GLY A 100 8.96 -4.28 -3.67
N MET A 101 9.60 -4.48 -2.50
CA MET A 101 9.14 -5.45 -1.50
C MET A 101 7.79 -5.07 -0.93
N GLY A 102 7.56 -3.77 -0.65
CA GLY A 102 6.24 -3.27 -0.25
C GLY A 102 5.15 -3.58 -1.26
N PHE A 103 5.42 -3.40 -2.56
CA PHE A 103 4.52 -3.81 -3.64
C PHE A 103 4.22 -5.32 -3.60
N ALA A 104 5.25 -6.17 -3.55
CA ALA A 104 5.07 -7.62 -3.54
C ALA A 104 4.30 -8.09 -2.30
N PHE A 105 4.59 -7.49 -1.14
CA PHE A 105 3.92 -7.76 0.12
C PHE A 105 2.43 -7.40 0.06
N TRP A 106 2.08 -6.19 -0.39
CA TRP A 106 0.68 -5.77 -0.54
C TRP A 106 -0.07 -6.57 -1.60
N LEU A 107 0.61 -7.00 -2.67
CA LEU A 107 -0.01 -7.86 -3.66
C LEU A 107 -0.39 -9.22 -3.05
N LEU A 108 0.51 -9.86 -2.30
CA LEU A 108 0.28 -11.17 -1.69
C LEU A 108 -0.69 -11.10 -0.50
N LEU A 109 -0.46 -10.19 0.44
CA LEU A 109 -1.34 -10.05 1.59
C LEU A 109 -2.67 -9.44 1.22
N GLY A 110 -2.70 -8.40 0.39
CA GLY A 110 -3.96 -7.79 -0.06
C GLY A 110 -4.87 -8.80 -0.77
N THR A 111 -4.32 -9.68 -1.61
CA THR A 111 -5.11 -10.75 -2.22
C THR A 111 -5.57 -11.79 -1.20
N SER A 112 -4.70 -12.20 -0.27
CA SER A 112 -5.06 -13.15 0.81
C SER A 112 -6.17 -12.62 1.71
N TRP A 113 -6.07 -11.36 2.14
CA TRP A 113 -7.07 -10.67 2.94
C TRP A 113 -8.38 -10.48 2.19
N LEU A 114 -8.34 -10.15 0.89
CA LEU A 114 -9.54 -10.06 0.06
C LEU A 114 -10.30 -11.39 0.05
N VAL A 115 -9.60 -12.51 -0.19
CA VAL A 115 -10.20 -13.85 -0.18
C VAL A 115 -10.81 -14.14 1.19
N PHE A 116 -10.08 -13.85 2.27
CA PHE A 116 -10.56 -14.03 3.64
C PHE A 116 -11.85 -13.23 3.91
N TYR A 117 -11.88 -11.93 3.59
CA TYR A 117 -13.07 -11.10 3.80
C TYR A 117 -14.26 -11.54 2.95
N VAL A 118 -14.03 -11.92 1.69
CA VAL A 118 -15.09 -12.44 0.82
C VAL A 118 -15.71 -13.70 1.41
N SER A 119 -14.89 -14.63 1.90
CA SER A 119 -15.35 -15.87 2.54
C SER A 119 -16.18 -15.58 3.79
N LEU A 120 -15.68 -14.71 4.66
CA LEU A 120 -16.36 -14.30 5.90
C LEU A 120 -17.72 -13.64 5.61
N LEU A 121 -17.80 -12.79 4.59
CA LEU A 121 -19.06 -12.15 4.20
C LEU A 121 -20.06 -13.09 3.53
N ARG A 122 -19.61 -14.19 2.94
CA ARG A 122 -20.50 -15.23 2.40
C ARG A 122 -21.16 -16.03 3.50
N GLU A 123 -20.41 -16.43 4.53
CA GLU A 123 -20.93 -17.16 5.70
C GLU A 123 -22.00 -16.35 6.45
N THR A 124 -21.84 -15.02 6.50
CA THR A 124 -22.86 -14.15 7.13
C THR A 124 -24.17 -14.01 6.34
N LYS A 125 -24.25 -14.50 5.10
CA LYS A 125 -25.50 -14.51 4.32
C LYS A 125 -26.31 -15.81 4.48
N THR A 126 -25.67 -16.87 4.94
CA THR A 126 -26.27 -18.21 5.09
C THR A 126 -26.91 -18.43 6.47
N ASN A 127 -26.66 -17.54 7.43
CA ASN A 127 -27.28 -17.49 8.75
C ASN A 127 -28.31 -16.36 8.81
#